data_AF-F2F2J4-F1
#
_entry.id   AF-F2F2J4-F1
#
_cell.length_a   1.000
_cell.length_b   1.000
_cell.length_c   1.000
_cell.angle_alpha   90.00
_cell.angle_beta   90.00
_cell.angle_gamma   90.00
#
_symmetry.space_group_name_H-M   'P 1'
#
loop_
_entity.id
_entity.type
_entity.pdbx_description
1 polymer ?
#
loop_
_entity_poly.entity_id
_entity_poly.type
_entity_poly.pdbx_seq_one_letter_code
_entity_poly.pdbx_strand_id
1 'polypeptide(L)' 'MERYLLIEILKDGTSNLVYTFFNPSEAEEACKNMCFKYPNRSFAIQTI' A
#
# COMPACT_ATOMS: atom_id res chain seq x y z
N MET A 1 19.14 -1.51 2.75
CA MET A 1 18.11 -0.46 2.60
C MET A 1 16.78 -1.15 2.78
N GLU A 2 15.96 -0.69 3.72
CA GLU A 2 14.61 -1.21 3.91
C GLU A 2 13.74 -0.87 2.69
N ARG A 3 12.79 -1.75 2.37
CA ARG A 3 11.79 -1.48 1.32
C ARG A 3 10.41 -1.56 1.93
N TYR A 4 9.54 -0.65 1.48
CA TYR A 4 8.15 -0.59 1.89
C TYR A 4 7.27 -0.85 0.66
N LEU A 5 6.39 -1.83 0.76
CA LEU A 5 5.49 -2.23 -0.29
C LEU A 5 4.09 -1.70 0.03
N LEU A 6 3.48 -1.01 -0.92
CA LEU A 6 2.05 -0.72 -0.86
C LEU A 6 1.31 -1.83 -1.59
N ILE A 7 0.47 -2.55 -0.85
CA ILE A 7 -0.34 -3.64 -1.36
C ILE A 7 -1.82 -3.28 -1.30
N GLU A 8 -2.55 -3.61 -2.36
CA GLU A 8 -4.02 -3.63 -2.37
C GLU A 8 -4.49 -5.00 -1.89
N ILE A 9 -5.37 -5.02 -0.89
CA ILE A 9 -6.02 -6.23 -0.41
C ILE A 9 -7.38 -6.33 -1.10
N LEU A 10 -7.51 -7.36 -1.94
CA LEU A 10 -8.71 -7.64 -2.70
C LEU A 10 -9.74 -8.38 -1.84
N LYS A 11 -11.02 -8.34 -2.26
CA LYS A 11 -12.14 -8.92 -1.51
C LYS A 11 -12.03 -10.43 -1.30
N ASP A 12 -11.30 -11.12 -2.18
CA ASP A 12 -11.03 -12.56 -2.09
C ASP A 12 -9.86 -12.88 -1.13
N GLY A 13 -9.32 -11.88 -0.45
CA GLY A 13 -8.17 -12.01 0.45
C GLY A 13 -6.82 -12.05 -0.25
N THR A 14 -6.80 -12.00 -1.60
CA THR A 14 -5.54 -11.91 -2.34
C THR A 14 -4.96 -10.51 -2.25
N SER A 15 -3.64 -10.40 -2.34
CA SER A 15 -2.93 -9.13 -2.31
C SER A 15 -2.33 -8.84 -3.68
N ASN A 16 -2.47 -7.62 -4.16
CA ASN A 16 -1.83 -7.14 -5.38
C ASN A 16 -0.80 -6.05 -5.05
N LEU A 17 0.43 -6.21 -5.54
CA LEU A 17 1.47 -5.19 -5.35
C LEU A 17 1.16 -3.99 -6.22
N VAL A 18 1.11 -2.80 -5.60
CA VAL A 18 0.85 -1.55 -6.31
C VAL A 18 2.15 -0.77 -6.52
N TYR A 19 2.91 -0.57 -5.45
CA TYR A 19 4.14 0.25 -5.47
C TYR A 19 5.20 -0.26 -4.50
N THR A 20 6.44 0.13 -4.76
CA THR A 20 7.61 -0.08 -3.89
C THR A 20 8.24 1.26 -3.56
N PHE A 21 8.53 1.49 -2.29
CA PHE A 21 9.16 2.70 -1.75
C PHE A 21 10.42 2.35 -0.98
N PHE A 22 11.33 3.31 -0.88
CA PHE A 22 12.53 3.22 -0.04
C PHE A 22 12.46 4.16 1.17
N ASN A 23 11.36 4.89 1.32
CA ASN A 23 11.10 5.83 2.39
C ASN A 23 9.72 5.52 3.03
N PRO A 24 9.62 5.36 4.36
CA PRO A 24 8.36 5.05 5.03
C PRO A 24 7.32 6.16 4.88
N SER A 25 7.73 7.44 4.92
CA SER A 25 6.81 8.58 4.81
C SER A 25 6.15 8.65 3.44
N GLU A 26 6.89 8.35 2.37
CA GLU A 26 6.33 8.28 1.02
C GLU A 26 5.31 7.14 0.89
N ALA A 27 5.61 5.98 1.49
CA ALA A 27 4.69 4.84 1.50
C ALA A 27 3.39 5.16 2.27
N GLU A 28 3.51 5.84 3.42
CA GLU A 28 2.36 6.29 4.22
C GLU A 28 1.48 7.29 3.49
N GLU A 29 2.08 8.29 2.84
CA GLU A 29 1.34 9.27 2.06
C GLU A 29 0.63 8.62 0.88
N ALA A 30 1.32 7.73 0.15
CA ALA A 30 0.73 6.97 -0.94
C ALA A 30 -0.44 6.10 -0.46
N CYS A 31 -0.31 5.43 0.69
CA CYS A 31 -1.39 4.64 1.29
C CYS A 31 -2.62 5.50 1.61
N LYS A 32 -2.43 6.66 2.25
CA LYS A 32 -3.52 7.61 2.56
C LYS A 32 -4.23 8.09 1.29
N ASN A 33 -3.46 8.45 0.26
CA ASN A 33 -4.00 8.89 -1.03
C ASN A 33 -4.78 7.78 -1.74
N MET A 34 -4.33 6.53 -1.68
CA MET A 34 -5.04 5.38 -2.25
C MET A 34 -6.34 5.07 -1.50
N CYS A 35 -6.31 5.09 -0.17
CA CYS A 35 -7.50 4.92 0.66
C CYS A 35 -8.54 6.02 0.37
N PHE A 36 -8.10 7.26 0.17
CA PHE A 36 -8.99 8.38 -0.20
C PHE A 36 -9.58 8.21 -1.61
N LYS A 37 -8.75 7.86 -2.59
CA LYS A 37 -9.16 7.70 -3.98
C LYS A 37 -10.08 6.49 -4.20
N TYR A 38 -9.88 5.43 -3.41
CA TYR A 38 -10.62 4.19 -3.52
C TYR A 38 -11.17 3.74 -2.15
N PRO A 39 -12.22 4.39 -1.64
CA PRO A 39 -12.73 4.14 -0.28
C PRO A 39 -13.31 2.74 -0.06
N ASN A 40 -13.62 2.02 -1.13
CA ASN A 40 -14.15 0.64 -1.09
C ASN A 40 -13.06 -0.43 -1.28
N ARG A 41 -11.78 -0.04 -1.30
CA ARG A 41 -10.63 -0.93 -1.43
C ARG A 41 -9.79 -0.83 -0.16
N SER A 42 -9.15 -1.93 0.20
CA SER A 42 -8.27 -2.00 1.37
C SER A 42 -6.82 -1.91 0.89
N PHE A 43 -6.01 -1.12 1.58
CA PHE A 43 -4.58 -0.98 1.31
C PHE A 43 -3.80 -1.19 2.60
N ALA A 44 -2.60 -1.76 2.47
CA ALA A 44 -1.68 -1.95 3.57
C ALA A 44 -0.23 -1.68 3.13
N ILE A 45 0.61 -1.32 4.09
CA ILE A 45 2.05 -1.18 3.91
C ILE A 45 2.71 -2.40 4.54
N GLN A 46 3.63 -3.02 3.81
CA GLN A 46 4.46 -4.12 4.30
C GLN A 46 5.94 -3.75 4.19
N THR A 47 6.70 -4.02 5.24
CA THR A 47 8.17 -3.88 5.24
C THR A 47 8.81 -5.23 4.94
N ILE A 48 9.85 -5.24 4.12
CA ILE A 48 10.66 -6.41 3.74
C ILE A 48 12.15 -6.16 3.87
#